data_AF-A0A139QX09-F1
#
_entry.id   AF-A0A139QX09-F1
#
_cell.length_a   1.000
_cell.length_b   1.000
_cell.length_c   1.000
_cell.angle_alpha   90.00
_cell.angle_beta   90.00
_cell.angle_gamma   90.00
#
_symmetry.space_group_name_H-M   'P 1'
#
loop_
_entity.id
_entity.type
_entity.pdbx_description
1 polymer ?
#
loop_
_entity_poly.entity_id
_entity_poly.type
_entity_poly.pdbx_seq_one_letter_code
_entity_poly.pdbx_strand_id
1 'polypeptide(L)' 'MKLYGDFFGIKDVADIEQALIGLRYEYPDVLAKLQTIDTTQYFTNITPQEIAKAIVE' A
#
# COMPACT_ATOMS: atom_id res chain seq x y z
N MET A 1 -0.62 -1.87 -11.94
CA MET A 1 -1.18 -2.61 -10.78
C MET A 1 -2.44 -1.89 -10.38
N LYS A 2 -3.57 -2.59 -10.20
CA LYS A 2 -4.81 -1.99 -9.70
C LYS A 2 -5.22 -2.70 -8.41
N LEU A 3 -5.32 -1.95 -7.31
CA LEU A 3 -5.76 -2.39 -6.00
C LEU A 3 -7.28 -2.32 -5.95
N TYR A 4 -7.94 -3.47 -5.78
CA TYR A 4 -9.39 -3.57 -5.63
C TYR A 4 -9.71 -4.05 -4.22
N GLY A 5 -10.54 -3.29 -3.51
CA GLY A 5 -11.00 -3.62 -2.16
C GLY A 5 -11.81 -2.48 -1.55
N ASP A 6 -12.62 -2.79 -0.54
CA ASP A 6 -13.34 -1.81 0.29
C ASP A 6 -12.35 -1.08 1.21
N PHE A 7 -11.57 -0.18 0.62
CA PHE A 7 -10.61 0.64 1.34
C PHE A 7 -11.31 1.94 1.72
N PHE A 8 -11.72 2.04 2.98
CA PHE A 8 -12.38 3.23 3.54
C PHE A 8 -11.38 4.35 3.87
N GLY A 9 -10.46 4.65 2.96
CA GLY A 9 -9.52 5.75 3.06
C GLY A 9 -10.13 7.09 2.68
N ILE A 10 -9.54 8.17 3.16
CA ILE A 10 -9.89 9.56 2.79
C ILE A 10 -9.28 9.92 1.44
N LYS A 11 -8.18 9.26 1.06
CA LYS A 11 -7.44 9.45 -0.20
C LYS A 11 -7.58 8.25 -1.13
N ASP A 12 -7.37 8.51 -2.42
CA ASP A 12 -7.41 7.50 -3.47
C ASP A 12 -6.15 6.62 -3.44
N VAL A 13 -6.35 5.30 -3.52
CA VAL A 13 -5.26 4.30 -3.55
C VAL A 13 -4.37 4.43 -4.78
N ALA A 14 -4.80 5.14 -5.82
CA ALA A 14 -3.99 5.44 -7.00
C ALA A 14 -2.63 6.09 -6.66
N ASP A 15 -2.54 6.89 -5.60
CA ASP A 15 -1.28 7.49 -5.14
C ASP A 15 -0.29 6.41 -4.64
N ILE A 16 -0.80 5.42 -3.90
CA ILE A 16 0.00 4.26 -3.44
C ILE A 16 0.46 3.44 -4.64
N GLU A 17 -0.43 3.19 -5.61
CA GLU A 17 -0.07 2.46 -6.83
C GLU A 17 1.08 3.15 -7.57
N GLN A 18 0.99 4.45 -7.78
CA GLN A 18 2.05 5.24 -8.41
C GLN A 18 3.36 5.18 -7.62
N ALA A 19 3.28 5.21 -6.28
CA ALA A 19 4.47 5.11 -5.43
C ALA A 19 5.15 3.73 -5.47
N LEU A 20 4.39 2.68 -5.79
CA LEU A 20 4.88 1.30 -5.91
C LEU A 20 5.34 0.96 -7.34
N ILE A 21 4.91 1.72 -8.36
CA ILE A 21 5.40 1.55 -9.73
C ILE A 21 6.91 1.79 -9.78
N GLY A 22 7.65 0.77 -10.23
CA GLY A 22 9.12 0.80 -10.33
C GLY A 22 9.85 0.34 -9.06
N LEU A 23 9.13 0.07 -7.98
CA LEU A 23 9.69 -0.62 -6.80
C LEU A 23 9.81 -2.13 -7.08
N ARG A 24 10.75 -2.79 -6.41
CA ARG A 24 10.79 -4.26 -6.40
C ARG A 24 9.57 -4.80 -5.66
N TYR A 25 8.98 -5.85 -6.24
CA TYR A 25 7.84 -6.56 -5.67
C TYR A 25 8.29 -7.54 -4.57
N GLU A 26 9.01 -7.01 -3.59
CA GLU A 26 9.58 -7.75 -2.47
C GLU A 26 8.96 -7.21 -1.17
N TYR A 27 8.57 -8.10 -0.25
CA TYR A 27 7.96 -7.70 1.02
C TYR A 27 8.74 -6.61 1.77
N PRO A 28 10.07 -6.73 1.96
CA PRO A 28 10.84 -5.70 2.67
C PRO A 28 10.87 -4.36 1.92
N ASP A 29 10.98 -4.36 0.58
CA ASP A 29 10.96 -3.13 -0.22
C ASP A 29 9.59 -2.45 -0.16
N VAL A 30 8.51 -3.20 -0.39
CA VAL A 30 7.12 -2.71 -0.36
C VAL A 30 6.79 -2.18 1.02
N LEU A 31 7.13 -2.90 2.09
CA LEU A 31 6.91 -2.45 3.47
C LEU A 31 7.68 -1.17 3.77
N ALA A 32 8.96 -1.08 3.41
CA ALA A 32 9.75 0.11 3.61
C ALA A 32 9.13 1.32 2.89
N LYS A 33 8.66 1.12 1.65
CA LYS A 33 7.98 2.18 0.89
C LYS A 33 6.67 2.60 1.55
N LEU A 34 5.84 1.64 1.97
CA LEU A 34 4.58 1.91 2.66
C LEU A 34 4.80 2.60 4.00
N GLN A 35 5.88 2.31 4.73
CA GLN A 35 6.22 3.01 5.98
C GLN A 35 6.62 4.47 5.78
N THR A 36 7.08 4.85 4.58
CA THR A 36 7.35 6.27 4.24
C THR A 36 6.08 7.05 3.93
N ILE A 37 4.95 6.35 3.71
CA ILE A 37 3.66 6.95 3.35
C ILE A 37 2.70 6.74 4.52
N ASP A 38 1.86 7.73 4.80
CA ASP A 38 0.82 7.55 5.80
C ASP A 38 -0.31 6.67 5.23
N THR A 39 -0.17 5.35 5.33
CA THR A 39 -1.13 4.38 4.79
C THR A 39 -2.51 4.49 5.44
N THR A 40 -2.61 5.08 6.63
CA THR A 40 -3.89 5.29 7.34
C THR A 40 -4.84 6.21 6.57
N GLN A 41 -4.30 7.07 5.70
CA GLN A 41 -5.08 7.95 4.84
C GLN A 41 -5.78 7.20 3.70
N TYR A 42 -5.34 5.99 3.38
CA TYR A 42 -5.83 5.17 2.27
C TYR A 42 -6.53 3.89 2.77
N PHE A 43 -6.05 3.32 3.87
CA PHE A 43 -6.56 2.09 4.46
C PHE A 43 -6.92 2.32 5.92
N THR A 44 -8.21 2.32 6.23
CA THR A 44 -8.68 2.42 7.62
C THR A 44 -8.55 1.07 8.32
N ASN A 45 -7.92 1.07 9.49
CA ASN A 45 -7.78 -0.10 10.37
C ASN A 45 -6.94 -1.26 9.77
N ILE A 46 -6.03 -0.96 8.84
CA ILE A 46 -5.08 -1.91 8.25
C ILE A 46 -3.66 -1.36 8.44
N THR A 47 -2.72 -2.22 8.84
CA THR A 47 -1.33 -1.82 9.06
C THR A 47 -0.51 -1.90 7.75
N PRO A 48 0.61 -1.16 7.63
CA PRO A 48 1.50 -1.25 6.47
C PRO A 48 2.01 -2.66 6.19
N GLN A 49 2.15 -3.49 7.23
CA GLN A 49 2.60 -4.89 7.14
C GLN A 49 1.56 -5.77 6.44
N GLU A 50 0.29 -5.63 6.83
CA GLU A 50 -0.81 -6.37 6.20
C GLU A 50 -0.97 -5.98 4.73
N ILE A 51 -0.82 -4.69 4.41
CA ILE A 51 -0.85 -4.20 3.03
C ILE A 51 0.34 -4.76 2.24
N ALA A 52 1.56 -4.68 2.79
CA ALA A 52 2.75 -5.20 2.12
C ALA A 52 2.64 -6.70 1.85
N LYS A 53 2.08 -7.45 2.80
CA LYS A 53 1.82 -8.88 2.65
C LYS A 53 0.78 -9.13 1.57
N ALA A 54 -0.37 -8.44 1.60
CA ALA A 54 -1.43 -8.60 0.60
C ALA A 54 -1.02 -8.18 -0.82
N ILE A 55 0.00 -7.32 -0.95
CA ILE A 55 0.61 -7.01 -2.24
C ILE A 55 1.48 -8.20 -2.66
N VAL A 56 2.44 -8.63 -1.85
CA VAL A 56 3.46 -9.61 -2.28
C VAL A 56 2.93 -11.05 -2.37
N GLU A 57 1.81 -11.35 -1.71
CA GLU A 57 1.10 -12.65 -1.75
C GLU A 57 0.22 -12.81 -3.01
#